data_AF-A0A151B9G8-F1
#
_entry.id   AF-A0A151B9G8-F1
#
_cell.length_a   1.000
_cell.length_b   1.000
_cell.length_c   1.000
_cell.angle_alpha   90.00
_cell.angle_beta   90.00
_cell.angle_gamma   90.00
#
_symmetry.space_group_name_H-M   'P 1'
#
loop_
_entity.id
_entity.type
_entity.pdbx_description
1 polymer ?
#
loop_
_entity_poly.entity_id
_entity_poly.type
_entity_poly.pdbx_seq_one_letter_code
_entity_poly.pdbx_strand_id
1 'polypeptide(L)'
;MALPASLLSEVRSLRDKTVKAGFVGRALAVFRVDDVFIYRDLYGLRDQDREASLLATLLSYMETPQYLRKRLFPLSKPLSYAGLLPPLRTPHHPTASRSDMVEDGEFREGVVVSCRGSLSLVDVGLEKPIKVHKRLRPGLRVTVRLSKKSGSVYGEHVSRTVPRLYWGYRVIDFDKPLGVLVKTCGDALVIATSKYGDSIVDVSERLAQNLRKSSRVLVLFGSP
;
A
#
# COMPACT_ATOMS: atom_id res chain seq x y z
N MET A 1 8.75 -3.79 -4.64
CA MET A 1 8.42 -4.65 -5.81
C MET A 1 8.06 -3.75 -6.99
N ALA A 2 8.44 -4.13 -8.21
CA ALA A 2 8.07 -3.43 -9.44
C ALA A 2 7.17 -4.33 -10.30
N LEU A 3 6.04 -3.78 -10.74
CA LEU A 3 5.04 -4.43 -11.58
C LEU A 3 4.83 -3.62 -12.86
N PRO A 4 4.60 -4.25 -14.01
CA PRO A 4 4.33 -3.54 -15.26
C PRO A 4 2.92 -2.97 -15.25
N ALA A 5 2.72 -1.80 -15.85
CA ALA A 5 1.40 -1.21 -16.07
C ALA A 5 0.47 -2.16 -16.85
N SER A 6 1.02 -2.94 -17.76
CA SER A 6 0.31 -3.92 -18.58
C SER A 6 -0.17 -5.18 -17.84
N LEU A 7 0.10 -5.35 -16.54
CA LEU A 7 -0.22 -6.57 -15.77
C LEU A 7 -1.67 -7.05 -15.92
N LEU A 8 -2.61 -6.12 -16.09
CA LEU A 8 -4.04 -6.39 -16.22
C LEU A 8 -4.52 -6.43 -17.68
N SER A 9 -3.65 -6.17 -18.66
CA SER A 9 -4.02 -5.94 -20.07
C SER A 9 -4.56 -7.16 -20.81
N GLU A 10 -4.10 -8.37 -20.47
CA GLU A 10 -4.58 -9.62 -21.05
C GLU A 10 -6.06 -9.90 -20.74
N VAL A 11 -6.56 -9.29 -19.67
CA VAL A 11 -7.90 -9.52 -19.16
C VAL A 11 -8.83 -8.44 -19.70
N ARG A 12 -9.92 -8.83 -20.37
CA ARG A 12 -10.80 -7.84 -21.03
C ARG A 12 -11.76 -7.15 -20.06
N SER A 13 -12.36 -7.90 -19.13
CA SER A 13 -13.42 -7.39 -18.28
C SER A 13 -12.86 -6.71 -17.02
N LEU A 14 -13.48 -5.59 -16.60
CA LEU A 14 -13.10 -4.91 -15.35
C LEU A 14 -13.26 -5.83 -14.12
N ARG A 15 -14.27 -6.72 -14.16
CA ARG A 15 -14.53 -7.71 -13.12
C ARG A 15 -13.32 -8.64 -12.93
N ASP A 16 -12.82 -9.22 -14.01
CA ASP A 16 -11.72 -10.18 -13.95
C ASP A 16 -10.39 -9.46 -13.65
N LYS A 17 -10.20 -8.23 -14.14
CA LYS A 17 -9.07 -7.37 -13.73
C LYS A 17 -9.06 -7.12 -12.23
N THR A 18 -10.24 -6.87 -11.65
CA THR A 18 -10.40 -6.67 -10.21
C THR A 18 -9.99 -7.92 -9.43
N VAL A 19 -10.42 -9.12 -9.88
CA VAL A 19 -10.03 -10.39 -9.26
C VAL A 19 -8.52 -10.64 -9.38
N LYS A 20 -7.92 -10.43 -10.56
CA LYS A 20 -6.46 -10.58 -10.78
C LYS A 20 -5.67 -9.63 -9.87
N ALA A 21 -6.04 -8.36 -9.83
CA ALA A 21 -5.44 -7.38 -8.91
C ALA A 21 -5.61 -7.79 -7.44
N GLY A 22 -6.75 -8.41 -7.09
CA GLY A 22 -7.01 -8.98 -5.78
C GLY A 22 -5.99 -10.01 -5.34
N PHE A 23 -5.63 -10.95 -6.22
CA PHE A 23 -4.59 -11.95 -5.93
C PHE A 23 -3.21 -11.31 -5.79
N VAL A 24 -2.88 -10.34 -6.65
CA VAL A 24 -1.63 -9.59 -6.58
C VAL A 24 -1.53 -8.84 -5.25
N GLY A 25 -2.56 -8.07 -4.86
CA GLY A 25 -2.59 -7.35 -3.59
C GLY A 25 -2.43 -8.26 -2.37
N ARG A 26 -3.01 -9.46 -2.41
CA ARG A 26 -2.80 -10.46 -1.35
C ARG A 26 -1.37 -10.98 -1.30
N ALA A 27 -0.77 -11.33 -2.44
CA ALA A 27 0.61 -11.77 -2.48
C ALA A 27 1.55 -10.70 -1.90
N LEU A 28 1.36 -9.43 -2.31
CA LEU A 28 2.10 -8.28 -1.79
C LEU A 28 2.00 -8.18 -0.26
N ALA A 29 0.80 -8.35 0.30
CA ALA A 29 0.58 -8.30 1.75
C ALA A 29 1.18 -9.51 2.49
N VAL A 30 1.05 -10.73 1.95
CA VAL A 30 1.59 -11.96 2.55
C VAL A 30 3.11 -11.90 2.64
N PHE A 31 3.76 -11.45 1.57
CA PHE A 31 5.22 -11.30 1.52
C PHE A 31 5.71 -9.95 2.09
N ARG A 32 4.83 -9.19 2.77
CA ARG A 32 5.16 -7.95 3.50
C ARG A 32 5.92 -6.93 2.63
N VAL A 33 5.49 -6.74 1.39
CA VAL A 33 6.09 -5.75 0.49
C VAL A 33 5.83 -4.33 1.02
N ASP A 34 6.84 -3.48 1.10
CA ASP A 34 6.67 -2.10 1.58
C ASP A 34 6.21 -1.13 0.49
N ASP A 35 6.78 -1.24 -0.70
CA ASP A 35 6.53 -0.34 -1.83
C ASP A 35 6.25 -1.14 -3.11
N VAL A 36 5.20 -0.75 -3.83
CA VAL A 36 4.78 -1.32 -5.10
C VAL A 36 4.87 -0.24 -6.16
N PHE A 37 5.90 -0.34 -7.01
CA PHE A 37 6.08 0.54 -8.15
C PHE A 37 5.33 -0.05 -9.35
N ILE A 38 4.49 0.75 -9.99
CA ILE A 38 3.83 0.40 -11.26
C ILE A 38 4.53 1.19 -12.35
N TYR A 39 5.33 0.52 -13.19
CA TYR A 39 6.17 1.17 -14.19
C TYR A 39 5.61 1.00 -15.62
N ARG A 40 6.05 1.87 -16.53
CA ARG A 40 5.65 1.84 -17.95
C ARG A 40 6.52 0.85 -18.72
N ASP A 41 5.95 -0.25 -19.19
CA ASP A 41 6.70 -1.34 -19.85
C ASP A 41 6.71 -1.25 -21.39
N LEU A 42 6.31 -0.11 -21.95
CA LEU A 42 6.55 0.35 -23.34
C LEU A 42 6.17 -0.59 -24.51
N TYR A 43 5.43 -1.68 -24.28
CA TYR A 43 4.89 -2.50 -25.37
C TYR A 43 3.48 -2.06 -25.76
N GLY A 44 3.32 -1.49 -26.97
CA GLY A 44 2.15 -1.62 -27.87
C GLY A 44 0.74 -1.26 -27.37
N LEU A 45 0.58 -0.78 -26.13
CA LEU A 45 -0.71 -0.45 -25.53
C LEU A 45 -1.03 1.02 -25.74
N ARG A 46 -2.23 1.30 -26.27
CA ARG A 46 -2.71 2.68 -26.49
C ARG A 46 -3.05 3.44 -25.20
N ASP A 47 -3.15 2.77 -24.05
CA ASP A 47 -3.64 3.38 -22.80
C ASP A 47 -3.01 2.76 -21.54
N GLN A 48 -1.68 2.74 -21.44
CA GLN A 48 -0.98 2.24 -20.24
C GLN A 48 -1.32 3.04 -18.99
N ASP A 49 -1.55 4.35 -19.14
CA ASP A 49 -1.88 5.25 -18.03
C ASP A 49 -3.16 4.82 -17.32
N ARG A 50 -4.18 4.44 -18.09
CA ARG A 50 -5.40 3.89 -17.54
C ARG A 50 -5.21 2.54 -16.85
N GLU A 51 -4.41 1.63 -17.42
CA GLU A 51 -4.15 0.32 -16.80
C GLU A 51 -3.37 0.46 -15.48
N ALA A 52 -2.33 1.29 -15.46
CA ALA A 52 -1.60 1.58 -14.23
C ALA A 52 -2.48 2.28 -13.21
N SER A 53 -3.28 3.27 -13.62
CA SER A 53 -4.20 3.98 -12.73
C SER A 53 -5.24 3.02 -12.13
N LEU A 54 -5.76 2.09 -12.93
CA LEU A 54 -6.67 1.04 -12.46
C LEU A 54 -5.98 0.13 -11.44
N LEU A 55 -4.81 -0.42 -11.78
CA LEU A 55 -4.05 -1.28 -10.87
C LEU A 55 -3.69 -0.53 -9.58
N ALA A 56 -3.24 0.71 -9.69
CA ALA A 56 -2.88 1.57 -8.57
C ALA A 56 -4.08 1.81 -7.64
N THR A 57 -5.23 2.13 -8.23
CA THR A 57 -6.50 2.35 -7.52
C THR A 57 -6.94 1.10 -6.78
N LEU A 58 -6.94 -0.06 -7.45
CA LEU A 58 -7.36 -1.32 -6.86
C LEU A 58 -6.43 -1.74 -5.70
N LEU A 59 -5.12 -1.70 -5.90
CA LEU A 59 -4.14 -2.05 -4.86
C LEU A 59 -4.21 -1.08 -3.67
N SER A 60 -4.35 0.22 -3.92
CA SER A 60 -4.48 1.24 -2.86
C SER A 60 -5.78 1.07 -2.08
N TYR A 61 -6.88 0.76 -2.77
CA TYR A 61 -8.17 0.47 -2.13
C TYR A 61 -8.08 -0.76 -1.22
N MET A 62 -7.40 -1.82 -1.68
CA MET A 62 -7.18 -3.03 -0.89
C MET A 62 -6.37 -2.74 0.38
N GLU A 63 -5.25 -2.01 0.26
CA GLU A 63 -4.38 -1.67 1.40
C GLU A 63 -5.02 -0.68 2.37
N THR A 64 -5.96 0.13 1.91
CA THR A 64 -6.61 1.10 2.79
C THR A 64 -7.54 0.39 3.79
N PRO A 65 -7.42 0.68 5.10
CA PRO A 65 -8.30 0.14 6.13
C PRO A 65 -9.76 0.44 5.85
N GLN A 66 -10.64 -0.52 6.18
CA GLN A 66 -12.05 -0.50 5.77
C GLN A 66 -12.78 0.78 6.20
N TYR A 67 -12.50 1.29 7.40
CA TYR A 67 -13.10 2.50 7.95
C TYR A 67 -12.70 3.79 7.22
N LEU A 68 -11.57 3.81 6.50
CA LEU A 68 -11.12 4.98 5.73
C LEU A 68 -11.57 4.95 4.26
N ARG A 69 -11.97 3.78 3.73
CA ARG A 69 -12.24 3.61 2.30
C ARG A 69 -13.30 4.58 1.78
N LYS A 70 -14.42 4.73 2.50
CA LYS A 70 -15.50 5.65 2.11
C LYS A 70 -15.05 7.11 2.03
N ARG A 71 -14.02 7.48 2.80
CA ARG A 71 -13.49 8.85 2.88
C ARG A 71 -12.44 9.13 1.82
N LEU A 72 -11.60 8.14 1.52
CA LEU A 72 -10.47 8.27 0.60
C LEU A 72 -10.81 7.89 -0.85
N PHE A 73 -11.81 7.03 -1.04
CA PHE A 73 -12.19 6.52 -2.35
C PHE A 73 -13.65 6.89 -2.65
N PRO A 74 -13.89 7.95 -3.44
CA PRO A 74 -15.24 8.25 -3.91
C PRO A 74 -15.76 7.11 -4.79
N LEU A 75 -17.09 7.06 -4.93
CA LEU A 75 -17.75 6.13 -5.85
C LEU A 75 -17.22 6.38 -7.27
N SER A 76 -16.64 5.35 -7.85
CA SER A 76 -15.98 5.44 -9.14
C SER A 76 -16.08 4.13 -9.90
N LYS A 77 -16.12 4.22 -11.24
CA LYS A 77 -16.23 3.06 -12.13
C LYS A 77 -15.13 2.00 -11.89
N PRO A 78 -13.84 2.35 -11.68
CA PRO A 78 -12.78 1.37 -11.39
C PRO A 78 -13.07 0.47 -10.18
N LEU A 79 -13.86 0.96 -9.21
CA LEU A 79 -14.19 0.26 -7.97
C LEU A 79 -15.57 -0.40 -7.99
N SER A 80 -16.24 -0.49 -9.14
CA SER A 80 -17.59 -1.07 -9.25
C SER A 80 -17.65 -2.54 -8.80
N TYR A 81 -16.52 -3.27 -8.91
CA TYR A 81 -16.39 -4.67 -8.49
C TYR A 81 -15.53 -4.84 -7.24
N ALA A 82 -15.29 -3.78 -6.46
CA ALA A 82 -14.42 -3.84 -5.29
C ALA A 82 -14.86 -4.88 -4.23
N GLY A 83 -16.13 -5.29 -4.23
CA GLY A 83 -16.63 -6.39 -3.40
C GLY A 83 -16.04 -7.77 -3.71
N LEU A 84 -15.42 -7.94 -4.89
CA LEU A 84 -14.70 -9.17 -5.27
C LEU A 84 -13.26 -9.18 -4.77
N LEU A 85 -12.73 -8.04 -4.29
CA LEU A 85 -11.37 -7.97 -3.77
C LEU A 85 -11.28 -8.77 -2.46
N PRO A 86 -10.36 -9.73 -2.37
CA PRO A 86 -10.23 -10.54 -1.17
C PRO A 86 -9.62 -9.70 -0.03
N PRO A 87 -9.95 -10.02 1.24
CA PRO A 87 -9.44 -9.27 2.39
C PRO A 87 -7.93 -9.48 2.58
N LEU A 88 -7.21 -8.43 2.97
CA LEU A 88 -5.77 -8.51 3.29
C LEU A 88 -5.51 -9.00 4.72
N ARG A 89 -6.36 -8.61 5.68
CA ARG A 89 -6.24 -8.93 7.13
C ARG A 89 -4.85 -8.61 7.72
N THR A 90 -4.23 -7.51 7.29
CA THR A 90 -2.95 -7.02 7.81
C THR A 90 -3.13 -6.24 9.12
N PRO A 91 -2.07 -6.09 9.95
CA PRO A 91 -2.16 -5.46 11.27
C PRO A 91 -2.79 -4.06 11.28
N HIS A 92 -2.60 -3.27 10.22
CA HIS A 92 -3.16 -1.92 10.11
C HIS A 92 -4.65 -1.88 9.73
N HIS A 93 -5.35 -3.02 9.68
CA HIS A 93 -6.81 -3.14 9.47
C HIS A 93 -7.54 -3.58 10.75
N PRO A 94 -7.54 -2.77 11.83
CA PRO A 94 -8.28 -3.12 13.03
C PRO A 94 -9.79 -3.16 12.75
N THR A 95 -10.48 -4.10 13.39
CA THR A 95 -11.95 -4.25 13.31
C THR A 95 -12.68 -3.56 14.46
N ALA A 96 -11.98 -3.26 15.56
CA ALA A 96 -12.56 -2.60 16.73
C ALA A 96 -12.85 -1.12 16.42
N SER A 97 -14.11 -0.71 16.52
CA SER A 97 -14.56 0.66 16.26
C SER A 97 -14.93 1.45 17.53
N ARG A 98 -15.04 0.78 18.67
CA ARG A 98 -15.40 1.43 19.93
C ARG A 98 -14.17 1.89 20.70
N SER A 99 -14.27 3.07 21.30
CA SER A 99 -13.16 3.70 22.03
C SER A 99 -12.77 2.94 23.31
N ASP A 100 -13.71 2.22 23.92
CA ASP A 100 -13.46 1.38 25.10
C ASP A 100 -12.60 0.16 24.76
N MET A 101 -12.66 -0.35 23.53
CA MET A 101 -11.86 -1.48 23.03
C MET A 101 -10.44 -1.10 22.60
N VAL A 102 -10.10 0.19 22.53
CA VAL A 102 -8.76 0.65 22.12
C VAL A 102 -7.71 0.28 23.16
N GLU A 103 -6.58 -0.27 22.74
CA GLU A 103 -5.46 -0.54 23.64
C GLU A 103 -4.54 0.69 23.75
N ASP A 104 -3.97 0.93 24.93
CA ASP A 104 -3.00 2.01 25.09
C ASP A 104 -1.72 1.67 24.29
N GLY A 105 -1.27 2.59 23.44
CA GLY A 105 -0.17 2.36 22.52
C GLY A 105 -0.55 1.69 21.19
N GLU A 106 -1.83 1.38 20.95
CA GLU A 106 -2.33 0.87 19.67
C GLU A 106 -1.99 1.85 18.53
N PHE A 107 -1.58 1.33 17.38
CA PHE A 107 -1.37 2.14 16.19
C PHE A 107 -2.58 2.04 15.27
N ARG A 108 -2.97 3.16 14.65
CA ARG A 108 -4.00 3.20 13.61
C ARG A 108 -3.60 4.11 12.46
N GLU A 109 -4.09 3.76 11.28
CA GLU A 109 -4.14 4.71 10.17
C GLU A 109 -5.30 5.66 10.40
N GLY A 110 -5.12 6.92 10.01
CA GLY A 110 -6.19 7.90 10.06
C GLY A 110 -6.11 8.95 8.97
N VAL A 111 -7.20 9.69 8.79
CA VAL A 111 -7.29 10.79 7.83
C VAL A 111 -7.62 12.07 8.59
N VAL A 112 -6.83 13.11 8.34
CA VAL A 112 -7.06 14.43 8.96
C VAL A 112 -8.40 14.99 8.45
N VAL A 113 -9.32 15.23 9.38
CA VAL A 113 -10.65 15.80 9.12
C VAL A 113 -10.56 17.31 9.01
N SER A 114 -9.91 17.95 9.98
CA SER A 114 -9.76 19.40 10.06
C SER A 114 -8.56 19.77 10.93
N CYS A 115 -8.08 21.00 10.81
CA CYS A 115 -6.98 21.54 11.61
C CYS A 115 -7.34 22.95 12.07
N ARG A 116 -7.16 23.23 13.37
CA ARG A 116 -7.34 24.56 13.98
C ARG A 116 -6.13 24.86 14.85
N GLY A 117 -5.32 25.84 14.45
CA GLY A 117 -4.05 26.15 15.13
C GLY A 117 -3.11 24.95 15.14
N SER A 118 -2.71 24.50 16.33
CA SER A 118 -1.86 23.33 16.56
C SER A 118 -2.64 22.02 16.76
N LEU A 119 -3.97 22.04 16.73
CA LEU A 119 -4.83 20.89 16.97
C LEU A 119 -5.46 20.38 15.67
N SER A 120 -5.21 19.12 15.34
CA SER A 120 -5.86 18.42 14.23
C SER A 120 -6.85 17.39 14.75
N LEU A 121 -8.01 17.29 14.08
CA LEU A 121 -8.95 16.19 14.26
C LEU A 121 -8.65 15.11 13.22
N VAL A 122 -8.48 13.87 13.66
CA VAL A 122 -8.10 12.75 12.80
C VAL A 122 -9.12 11.63 12.96
N ASP A 123 -9.71 11.20 11.85
CA ASP A 123 -10.56 10.02 11.80
C ASP A 123 -9.68 8.77 11.76
N VAL A 124 -9.72 7.97 12.82
CA VAL A 124 -8.96 6.71 12.99
C VAL A 124 -9.89 5.49 13.04
N GLY A 125 -11.13 5.62 12.55
CA GLY A 125 -12.10 4.52 12.55
C GLY A 125 -12.76 4.26 13.90
N LEU A 126 -12.70 5.23 14.80
CA LEU A 126 -13.48 5.24 16.04
C LEU A 126 -14.78 6.02 15.84
N GLU A 127 -15.68 5.96 16.81
CA GLU A 127 -16.98 6.65 16.79
C GLU A 127 -16.87 8.16 16.51
N LYS A 128 -15.78 8.79 16.97
CA LYS A 128 -15.49 10.21 16.77
C LYS A 128 -14.03 10.40 16.38
N PRO A 129 -13.71 11.42 15.57
CA PRO A 129 -12.32 11.81 15.32
C PRO A 129 -11.59 12.14 16.63
N ILE A 130 -10.34 11.71 16.71
CA ILE A 130 -9.49 11.96 17.87
C ILE A 130 -8.68 13.25 17.71
N LYS A 131 -8.20 13.76 18.84
CA LYS A 131 -7.36 14.97 18.91
C LYS A 131 -5.89 14.60 18.74
N VAL A 132 -5.21 15.25 17.80
CA VAL A 132 -3.76 15.17 17.58
C VAL A 132 -3.16 16.58 17.68
N HIS A 133 -2.24 16.80 18.63
CA HIS A 133 -1.60 18.09 18.87
C HIS A 133 -0.44 18.35 17.90
N LYS A 134 -0.77 18.38 16.61
CA LYS A 134 0.14 18.74 15.53
C LYS A 134 -0.66 19.42 14.42
N ARG A 135 -0.08 20.45 13.79
CA ARG A 135 -0.68 21.05 12.60
C ARG A 135 -0.51 20.10 11.41
N LEU A 136 -1.61 19.52 10.94
CA LEU A 136 -1.63 18.58 9.82
C LEU A 136 -2.57 19.08 8.73
N ARG A 137 -2.25 18.75 7.48
CA ARG A 137 -3.09 19.14 6.34
C ARG A 137 -4.37 18.29 6.31
N PRO A 138 -5.57 18.89 6.24
CA PRO A 138 -6.81 18.14 6.02
C PRO A 138 -6.72 17.23 4.79
N GLY A 139 -7.32 16.04 4.87
CA GLY A 139 -7.24 15.00 3.82
C GLY A 139 -5.98 14.16 3.85
N LEU A 140 -4.94 14.54 4.60
CA LEU A 140 -3.72 13.75 4.73
C LEU A 140 -3.99 12.44 5.48
N ARG A 141 -3.54 11.33 4.92
CA ARG A 141 -3.48 10.02 5.60
C ARG A 141 -2.23 9.96 6.47
N VAL A 142 -2.39 9.56 7.73
CA VAL A 142 -1.35 9.57 8.77
C VAL A 142 -1.40 8.32 9.62
N THR A 143 -0.26 7.93 10.18
CA THR A 143 -0.19 6.88 11.22
C THR A 143 -0.22 7.55 12.59
N VAL A 144 -1.09 7.06 13.48
CA VAL A 144 -1.30 7.63 14.80
C VAL A 144 -1.12 6.56 15.87
N ARG A 145 -0.35 6.87 16.90
CA ARG A 145 -0.31 6.08 18.14
C ARG A 145 -1.40 6.59 19.08
N LEU A 146 -2.27 5.70 19.52
CA LEU A 146 -3.38 6.01 20.41
C LEU A 146 -2.92 5.94 21.87
N SER A 147 -3.49 6.82 22.69
CA SER A 147 -3.33 6.78 24.14
C SER A 147 -4.67 7.05 24.83
N LYS A 148 -4.91 6.38 25.95
CA LYS A 148 -6.10 6.60 26.78
C LYS A 148 -5.74 7.46 27.99
N LYS A 149 -6.42 8.60 28.13
CA LYS A 149 -6.32 9.46 29.31
C LYS A 149 -7.71 9.83 29.81
N SER A 150 -8.01 9.48 31.06
CA SER A 150 -9.27 9.83 31.73
C SER A 150 -10.54 9.52 30.90
N GLY A 151 -10.58 8.33 30.28
CA GLY A 151 -11.71 7.89 29.44
C GLY A 151 -11.76 8.48 28.03
N SER A 152 -10.84 9.38 27.67
CA SER A 152 -10.73 9.96 26.32
C SER A 152 -9.53 9.40 25.56
N VAL A 153 -9.70 9.21 24.24
CA VAL A 153 -8.64 8.73 23.33
C VAL A 153 -7.95 9.92 22.67
N TYR A 154 -6.63 9.97 22.76
CA TYR A 154 -5.77 10.97 22.13
C TYR A 154 -4.80 10.31 21.17
N GLY A 155 -4.33 11.06 20.19
CA GLY A 155 -3.40 10.56 19.18
C GLY A 155 -2.09 11.33 19.13
N GLU A 156 -1.00 10.59 18.92
CA GLU A 156 0.30 11.11 18.55
C GLU A 156 0.59 10.75 17.08
N HIS A 157 0.85 11.73 16.22
CA HIS A 157 1.27 11.46 14.85
C HIS A 157 2.70 10.93 14.82
N VAL A 158 2.87 9.72 14.27
CA VAL A 158 4.16 9.02 14.19
C VAL A 158 4.49 8.68 12.74
N SER A 159 5.77 8.40 12.46
CA SER A 159 6.15 7.83 11.16
C SER A 159 5.52 6.44 10.97
N ARG A 160 5.17 6.11 9.72
CA ARG A 160 4.68 4.79 9.32
C ARG A 160 5.64 3.64 9.65
N THR A 161 6.92 3.95 9.85
CA THR A 161 7.96 2.98 10.23
C THR A 161 8.05 2.72 11.74
N VAL A 162 7.31 3.46 12.56
CA VAL A 162 7.32 3.31 14.03
C VAL A 162 6.65 2.00 14.48
N PRO A 163 5.50 1.57 13.92
CA PRO A 163 4.99 0.22 14.16
C PRO A 163 6.04 -0.82 13.75
N ARG A 164 6.48 -1.67 14.70
CA ARG A 164 7.44 -2.77 14.44
C ARG A 164 6.77 -4.00 13.80
N LEU A 165 5.69 -3.77 13.07
CA LEU A 165 4.84 -4.75 12.43
C LEU A 165 4.67 -4.35 10.97
N TYR A 166 4.31 -5.31 10.11
CA TYR A 166 3.97 -4.97 8.74
C TYR A 166 2.77 -4.03 8.70
N TRP A 167 2.94 -2.87 8.05
CA TRP A 167 1.97 -1.79 8.07
C TRP A 167 1.31 -1.54 6.71
N GLY A 168 1.32 -2.53 5.83
CA GLY A 168 0.80 -2.44 4.46
C GLY A 168 1.81 -1.87 3.47
N TYR A 169 1.50 -2.02 2.18
CA TYR A 169 2.32 -1.48 1.09
C TYR A 169 1.88 -0.07 0.69
N ARG A 170 2.80 0.73 0.17
CA ARG A 170 2.48 1.94 -0.59
C ARG A 170 2.47 1.61 -2.08
N VAL A 171 1.49 2.16 -2.78
CA VAL A 171 1.39 2.02 -4.22
C VAL A 171 1.88 3.31 -4.88
N ILE A 172 2.84 3.16 -5.78
CA ILE A 172 3.52 4.27 -6.45
C ILE A 172 3.28 4.07 -7.95
N ASP A 173 2.42 4.91 -8.53
CA ASP A 173 2.32 5.03 -9.98
C ASP A 173 3.59 5.73 -10.47
N PHE A 174 4.47 4.94 -11.10
CA PHE A 174 5.76 5.40 -11.59
C PHE A 174 5.65 5.58 -13.10
N ASP A 175 5.41 6.82 -13.51
CA ASP A 175 5.15 7.27 -14.89
C ASP A 175 6.34 7.14 -15.86
N LYS A 176 7.34 6.31 -15.54
CA LYS A 176 8.56 6.13 -16.33
C LYS A 176 8.89 4.65 -16.56
N PRO A 177 9.79 4.35 -17.51
CA PRO A 177 10.20 2.99 -17.79
C PRO A 177 11.02 2.32 -16.69
N LEU A 178 11.09 0.99 -16.75
CA LEU A 178 11.83 0.15 -15.79
C LEU A 178 13.28 0.58 -15.59
N GLY A 179 13.98 0.93 -16.68
CA GLY A 179 15.38 1.37 -16.61
C GLY A 179 15.57 2.64 -15.78
N VAL A 180 14.57 3.54 -15.77
CA VAL A 180 14.59 4.75 -14.92
C VAL A 180 14.26 4.40 -13.47
N LEU A 181 13.34 3.46 -13.26
CA LEU A 181 13.00 2.97 -11.92
C LEU A 181 14.21 2.37 -11.22
N VAL A 182 14.93 1.47 -11.90
CA VAL A 182 16.13 0.83 -11.36
C VAL A 182 17.17 1.86 -10.94
N LYS A 183 17.43 2.87 -11.80
CA LYS A 183 18.35 3.98 -11.48
C LYS A 183 17.88 4.79 -10.26
N THR A 184 16.56 5.00 -10.13
CA THR A 184 15.96 5.75 -9.02
C THR A 184 16.07 4.99 -7.69
N CYS A 185 16.04 3.66 -7.74
CA CYS A 185 16.20 2.81 -6.55
C CYS A 185 17.65 2.70 -6.04
N GLY A 186 18.63 3.19 -6.81
CA GLY A 186 20.00 3.40 -6.36
C GLY A 186 20.70 2.13 -5.89
N ASP A 187 20.98 2.07 -4.59
CA ASP A 187 21.74 1.03 -3.89
C ASP A 187 20.96 -0.25 -3.58
N ALA A 188 19.68 -0.33 -3.95
CA ALA A 188 18.87 -1.51 -3.73
C ALA A 188 19.42 -2.74 -4.47
N LEU A 189 19.39 -3.91 -3.83
CA LEU A 189 19.62 -5.17 -4.52
C LEU A 189 18.49 -5.42 -5.51
N VAL A 190 18.81 -5.39 -6.80
CA VAL A 190 17.83 -5.62 -7.87
C VAL A 190 17.80 -7.10 -8.23
N ILE A 191 16.62 -7.71 -8.10
CA ILE A 191 16.35 -9.09 -8.49
C ILE A 191 15.41 -9.05 -9.69
N ALA A 192 15.93 -9.29 -10.88
CA ALA A 192 15.12 -9.40 -12.08
C ALA A 192 14.65 -10.85 -12.27
N THR A 193 13.34 -11.03 -12.43
CA THR A 193 12.75 -12.35 -12.72
C THR A 193 12.49 -12.52 -14.22
N SER A 194 12.85 -13.67 -14.77
CA SER A 194 12.65 -13.99 -16.19
C SER A 194 12.71 -15.50 -16.40
N LYS A 195 11.97 -16.01 -17.39
CA LYS A 195 12.10 -17.41 -17.84
C LYS A 195 13.46 -17.73 -18.46
N TYR A 196 14.21 -16.70 -18.84
CA TYR A 196 15.57 -16.80 -19.37
C TYR A 196 16.66 -16.56 -18.31
N GLY A 197 16.27 -16.33 -17.05
CA GLY A 197 17.23 -16.14 -15.95
C GLY A 197 17.80 -17.46 -15.46
N ASP A 198 18.86 -17.37 -14.64
CA ASP A 198 19.42 -18.52 -13.95
C ASP A 198 18.37 -19.20 -13.06
N SER A 199 18.43 -20.52 -12.94
CA SER A 199 17.58 -21.27 -12.01
C SER A 199 17.79 -20.79 -10.58
N ILE A 200 16.69 -20.62 -9.82
CA ILE A 200 16.76 -20.21 -8.41
C ILE A 200 17.57 -21.20 -7.57
N VAL A 201 17.57 -22.48 -7.94
CA VAL A 201 18.33 -23.53 -7.25
C VAL A 201 19.83 -23.22 -7.32
N ASP A 202 20.31 -22.87 -8.51
CA ASP A 202 21.74 -22.65 -8.80
C ASP A 202 22.27 -21.36 -8.16
N VAL A 203 21.40 -20.35 -7.99
CA VAL A 203 21.80 -19.04 -7.45
C VAL A 203 21.38 -18.81 -6.00
N SER A 204 20.73 -19.80 -5.36
CA SER A 204 20.09 -19.66 -4.04
C SER A 204 21.04 -19.17 -2.95
N GLU A 205 22.24 -19.76 -2.85
CA GLU A 205 23.24 -19.39 -1.84
C GLU A 205 23.76 -17.96 -2.03
N ARG A 206 24.15 -17.63 -3.27
CA ARG A 206 24.60 -16.28 -3.65
C ARG A 206 23.51 -15.24 -3.38
N LEU A 207 22.27 -15.56 -3.74
CA LEU A 207 21.13 -14.69 -3.51
C LEU A 207 20.89 -14.48 -2.01
N ALA A 208 20.94 -15.53 -1.20
CA ALA A 208 20.79 -15.45 0.25
C ALA A 208 21.89 -14.58 0.89
N GLN A 209 23.14 -14.70 0.43
CA GLN A 209 24.24 -13.85 0.90
C GLN A 209 24.02 -12.38 0.54
N ASN A 210 23.60 -12.08 -0.69
CA ASN A 210 23.31 -10.72 -1.13
C ASN A 210 22.12 -10.12 -0.37
N LEU A 211 21.06 -10.89 -0.14
CA LEU A 211 19.90 -10.47 0.64
C LEU A 211 20.28 -10.08 2.07
N ARG A 212 21.16 -10.84 2.74
CA ARG A 212 21.62 -10.52 4.11
C ARG A 212 22.42 -9.23 4.20
N LYS A 213 23.12 -8.85 3.13
CA LYS A 213 23.93 -7.62 3.06
C LYS A 213 23.13 -6.40 2.63
N SER A 214 21.91 -6.60 2.13
CA SER A 214 21.11 -5.55 1.52
C SER A 214 20.05 -5.03 2.48
N SER A 215 19.98 -3.71 2.66
CA SER A 215 18.93 -3.05 3.43
C SER A 215 17.65 -2.86 2.61
N ARG A 216 17.78 -2.83 1.28
CA ARG A 216 16.69 -2.59 0.32
C ARG A 216 16.78 -3.59 -0.82
N VAL A 217 15.65 -4.16 -1.19
CA VAL A 217 15.55 -5.15 -2.27
C VAL A 217 14.44 -4.75 -3.22
N LEU A 218 14.76 -4.72 -4.51
CA LEU A 218 13.82 -4.44 -5.58
C LEU A 218 13.64 -5.69 -6.44
N VAL A 219 12.53 -6.38 -6.26
CA VAL A 219 12.14 -7.51 -7.13
C VAL A 219 11.35 -6.98 -8.33
N LEU A 220 11.78 -7.33 -9.54
CA LEU A 220 11.18 -6.91 -10.81
C LEU A 220 10.38 -8.06 -11.43
N PHE A 221 9.12 -7.80 -11.74
CA PHE A 221 8.29 -8.66 -12.58
C PHE A 221 8.08 -7.99 -13.92
N GLY A 222 8.27 -8.75 -15.00
CA GLY A 222 7.94 -8.34 -16.36
C GLY A 222 6.48 -8.59 -16.71
N SER A 223 6.08 -8.16 -17.90
CA SER A 223 4.83 -8.59 -18.51
C SER A 223 4.91 -10.07 -18.94
N PRO A 224 3.76 -10.78 -19.01
CA PRO A 224 3.69 -12.14 -19.52
C PRO A 224 4.28 -12.30 -20.94
#